data_AF-A0AAP4EZP3-F1
#
_entry.id   AF-A0AAP4EZP3-F1
#
_cell.length_a   1.000
_cell.length_b   1.000
_cell.length_c   1.000
_cell.angle_alpha   90.00
_cell.angle_beta   90.00
_cell.angle_gamma   90.00
#
_symmetry.space_group_name_H-M   'P 1'
#
loop_
_entity.id
_entity.type
_entity.pdbx_description
1 polymer ?
#
loop_
_entity_poly.entity_id
_entity_poly.type
_entity_poly.pdbx_seq_one_letter_code
_entity_poly.pdbx_strand_id
1 'polypeptide(L)'
;MTGTRKDGVIEVQYGDLHMFFVKEGMPVPDYAKHEANQETTEETESEPETTAAPVETEPVTSGVADGPYAWWSGDWYGWWVIRNGGGQFEDWVDSWWDACATIEVYDDSTGFIFLWDDSNEAGEGFCYADVTFGAGTTENGCMMSESGNFMGSDFGHADWIVDPGAAIVSQFENTICIDGEYVDPDNADDWFDYYIILRPWGTEWEDIRNADTTNLPYDDMMPLSYDS
;
A
#
# COMPACT_ATOMS: atom_id res chain seq x y z
N MET A 1 17.27 15.70 14.23
CA MET A 1 15.91 16.23 14.02
C MET A 1 15.62 17.27 15.09
N THR A 2 15.23 18.48 14.69
CA THR A 2 14.76 19.53 15.62
C THR A 2 13.45 20.09 15.11
N GLY A 3 12.48 20.30 16.01
CA GLY A 3 11.17 20.81 15.65
C GLY A 3 10.72 21.96 16.55
N THR A 4 10.12 22.98 15.95
CA THR A 4 9.51 24.11 16.65
C THR A 4 8.07 24.29 16.20
N ARG A 5 7.18 24.58 17.14
CA ARG A 5 5.79 24.92 16.86
C ARG A 5 5.60 26.41 17.03
N LYS A 6 5.15 27.10 15.99
CA LYS A 6 4.84 28.53 16.04
C LYS A 6 3.62 28.83 15.18
N ASP A 7 2.65 29.54 15.73
CA ASP A 7 1.49 30.08 15.01
C ASP A 7 0.71 29.08 14.14
N GLY A 8 0.66 27.80 14.54
CA GLY A 8 -0.07 26.75 13.82
C GLY A 8 0.73 26.05 12.72
N VAL A 9 2.03 26.34 12.62
CA VAL A 9 2.99 25.67 11.74
C VAL A 9 3.97 24.86 12.60
N ILE A 10 4.22 23.63 12.17
CA ILE A 10 5.31 22.81 12.70
C ILE A 10 6.42 22.84 11.65
N GLU A 11 7.60 23.30 12.05
CA GLU A 11 8.80 23.27 11.22
C GLU A 11 9.69 22.11 11.70
N VAL A 12 10.12 21.26 10.77
CA VAL A 12 10.99 20.11 11.02
C VAL A 12 12.19 20.18 10.10
N GLN A 13 13.39 20.14 10.69
CA GLN A 13 14.63 20.04 9.93
C GLN A 13 15.26 18.65 10.06
N TYR A 14 15.52 18.03 8.91
CA TYR A 14 16.21 16.75 8.78
C TYR A 14 17.32 16.85 7.72
N GLY A 15 18.56 17.02 8.17
CA GLY A 15 19.68 17.32 7.25
C GLY A 15 19.44 18.63 6.50
N ASP A 16 19.50 18.56 5.16
CA ASP A 16 19.22 19.67 4.25
C ASP A 16 17.72 19.79 3.93
N LEU A 17 16.89 18.84 4.36
CA LEU A 17 15.44 18.87 4.18
C LEU A 17 14.79 19.76 5.26
N HIS A 18 13.96 20.69 4.78
CA HIS A 18 13.12 21.56 5.59
C HIS A 18 11.65 21.25 5.30
N MET A 19 10.93 20.74 6.30
CA MET A 19 9.53 20.32 6.18
C MET A 19 8.64 21.23 7.03
N PHE A 20 7.48 21.59 6.50
CA PHE A 20 6.48 22.41 7.18
C PHE A 20 5.12 21.72 7.20
N PHE A 21 4.55 21.53 8.37
CA PHE A 21 3.19 21.04 8.54
C PHE A 21 2.30 22.20 8.95
N VAL A 22 1.35 22.55 8.10
CA VAL A 22 0.45 23.69 8.27
C VAL A 22 -0.93 23.18 8.66
N LYS A 23 -1.51 23.69 9.74
CA LYS A 23 -2.89 23.36 10.11
C LYS A 23 -3.85 23.74 8.98
N GLU A 24 -4.75 22.83 8.64
CA GLU A 24 -5.77 23.02 7.61
C GLU A 24 -6.48 24.39 7.70
N GLY A 25 -6.60 25.06 6.55
CA GLY A 25 -7.20 26.40 6.42
C GLY A 25 -6.26 27.57 6.74
N MET A 26 -4.99 27.32 7.09
CA MET A 26 -3.99 28.38 7.31
C MET A 26 -3.17 28.64 6.03
N PRO A 27 -2.73 29.90 5.79
CA PRO A 27 -1.88 30.22 4.65
C PRO A 27 -0.52 29.53 4.78
N VAL A 28 -0.06 28.90 3.69
CA VAL A 28 1.29 28.33 3.60
C VAL A 28 2.30 29.49 3.64
N PRO A 29 3.30 29.45 4.54
CA PRO A 29 4.33 30.50 4.58
C PRO A 29 5.14 30.58 3.28
N ASP A 30 5.36 31.79 2.76
CA ASP A 30 6.19 32.03 1.58
C ASP A 30 7.69 32.03 1.96
N TYR A 31 8.41 31.00 1.52
CA TYR A 31 9.84 30.85 1.73
C TYR A 31 10.61 30.52 0.45
N ALA A 32 10.32 31.22 -0.66
CA ALA A 32 11.19 31.23 -1.83
C ALA A 32 12.44 32.12 -1.57
N LYS A 33 13.40 31.66 -0.76
CA LYS A 33 14.71 32.33 -0.62
C LYS A 33 15.83 31.51 0.05
N HIS A 34 16.01 30.25 -0.32
CA HIS A 34 17.25 29.52 0.01
C HIS A 34 17.73 28.64 -1.16
N GLU A 35 17.83 29.21 -2.37
CA GLU A 35 18.75 28.69 -3.38
C GLU A 35 20.05 29.51 -3.32
N ALA A 36 21.12 28.90 -2.80
CA ALA A 36 22.51 29.21 -3.16
C ALA A 36 23.48 28.30 -2.40
N ASN A 37 23.90 27.21 -3.05
CA ASN A 37 25.28 26.72 -3.17
C ASN A 37 25.33 25.19 -3.20
N GLN A 38 25.66 24.62 -4.37
CA GLN A 38 26.89 23.83 -4.51
C GLN A 38 27.23 23.62 -6.01
N GLU A 39 28.49 23.91 -6.35
CA GLU A 39 29.11 23.72 -7.66
C GLU A 39 29.49 22.25 -7.92
N THR A 40 29.12 21.79 -9.12
CA THR A 40 29.95 21.08 -10.12
C THR A 40 30.50 19.68 -9.83
N THR A 41 30.07 18.68 -10.62
CA THR A 41 30.95 17.99 -11.60
C THR A 41 30.13 17.21 -12.65
N GLU A 42 30.42 17.48 -13.94
CA GLU A 42 29.92 16.79 -15.13
C GLU A 42 30.52 15.38 -15.26
N GLU A 43 29.70 14.40 -15.67
CA GLU A 43 30.10 13.45 -16.73
C GLU A 43 28.92 13.22 -17.69
N THR A 44 29.25 13.30 -18.97
CA THR A 44 28.34 13.27 -20.12
C THR A 44 28.31 11.86 -20.70
N GLU A 45 27.15 11.23 -20.79
CA GLU A 45 26.92 10.10 -21.71
C GLU A 45 25.53 10.21 -22.35
N SER A 46 25.44 9.82 -23.62
CA SER A 46 24.43 10.26 -24.59
C SER A 46 23.49 9.15 -25.06
N GLU A 47 22.18 9.49 -25.13
CA GLU A 47 21.06 8.94 -25.95
C GLU A 47 20.51 7.50 -25.67
N PRO A 48 19.24 7.19 -26.06
CA PRO A 48 18.25 8.00 -26.79
C PRO A 48 16.88 8.20 -26.09
N GLU A 49 16.13 9.18 -26.60
CA GLU A 49 14.77 9.53 -26.21
C GLU A 49 13.78 8.35 -26.39
N THR A 50 13.00 8.06 -25.35
CA THR A 50 11.66 7.44 -25.48
C THR A 50 10.67 8.35 -24.78
N THR A 51 9.82 8.97 -25.58
CA THR A 51 8.73 9.82 -25.14
C THR A 51 7.62 8.95 -24.55
N ALA A 52 7.66 8.72 -23.24
CA ALA A 52 6.47 8.37 -22.47
C ALA A 52 6.07 9.63 -21.68
N ALA A 53 4.89 10.16 -21.96
CA ALA A 53 4.35 11.30 -21.23
C ALA A 53 4.18 10.90 -19.75
N PRO A 54 4.56 11.74 -18.78
CA PRO A 54 4.29 11.46 -17.38
C PRO A 54 2.78 11.49 -17.17
N VAL A 55 2.22 10.44 -16.56
CA VAL A 55 0.89 10.52 -15.95
C VAL A 55 1.06 11.44 -14.73
N GLU A 56 0.58 12.68 -14.85
CA GLU A 56 0.41 13.59 -13.72
C GLU A 56 -0.65 12.97 -12.79
N THR A 57 -0.19 12.27 -11.75
CA THR A 57 -1.03 11.89 -10.62
C THR A 57 -1.13 13.12 -9.71
N GLU A 58 -2.14 13.96 -9.99
CA GLU A 58 -2.61 14.96 -9.04
C GLU A 58 -2.92 14.28 -7.69
N PRO A 59 -2.66 14.93 -6.54
CA PRO A 59 -2.97 14.36 -5.24
C PRO A 59 -4.48 14.13 -5.15
N VAL A 60 -4.88 12.86 -5.11
CA VAL A 60 -6.28 12.48 -4.99
C VAL A 60 -6.75 12.93 -3.62
N THR A 61 -7.63 13.93 -3.61
CA THR A 61 -8.35 14.29 -2.40
C THR A 61 -9.20 13.09 -2.01
N SER A 62 -8.88 12.43 -0.89
CA SER A 62 -9.72 11.40 -0.27
C SER A 62 -11.11 11.99 -0.01
N GLY A 63 -12.02 11.83 -0.97
CA GLY A 63 -13.43 12.01 -0.76
C GLY A 63 -13.87 10.84 0.08
N VAL A 64 -14.39 11.09 1.28
CA VAL A 64 -15.01 10.04 2.10
C VAL A 64 -16.08 9.38 1.23
N ALA A 65 -15.84 8.14 0.80
CA ALA A 65 -16.81 7.39 0.04
C ALA A 65 -18.12 7.33 0.85
N ASP A 66 -19.25 7.60 0.21
CA ASP A 66 -20.59 7.44 0.80
C ASP A 66 -21.24 6.22 0.15
N GLY A 67 -21.84 5.33 0.95
CA GLY A 67 -22.46 4.12 0.43
C GLY A 67 -22.18 2.85 1.24
N PRO A 68 -22.73 1.70 0.80
CA PRO A 68 -22.69 0.45 1.55
C PRO A 68 -21.28 -0.14 1.72
N TYR A 69 -20.32 0.26 0.89
CA TYR A 69 -18.94 -0.24 0.90
C TYR A 69 -17.92 0.83 1.31
N ALA A 70 -18.36 1.93 1.92
CA ALA A 70 -17.51 3.03 2.36
C ALA A 70 -16.39 2.60 3.34
N TRP A 71 -16.58 1.48 4.06
CA TRP A 71 -15.58 0.93 4.97
C TRP A 71 -14.26 0.56 4.27
N TRP A 72 -14.30 0.17 3.00
CA TRP A 72 -13.09 -0.17 2.24
C TRP A 72 -12.25 1.07 1.89
N SER A 73 -12.88 2.23 1.76
CA SER A 73 -12.24 3.41 1.19
C SER A 73 -11.20 4.03 2.13
N GLY A 74 -10.03 4.36 1.56
CA GLY A 74 -8.95 5.07 2.24
C GLY A 74 -7.63 4.34 2.15
N ASP A 75 -6.71 4.75 3.02
CA ASP A 75 -5.36 4.19 3.11
C ASP A 75 -5.32 3.04 4.11
N TRP A 76 -4.46 2.07 3.84
CA TRP A 76 -4.28 0.83 4.58
C TRP A 76 -2.80 0.54 4.78
N TYR A 77 -2.48 -0.13 5.87
CA TYR A 77 -1.12 -0.56 6.20
C TYR A 77 -1.13 -1.98 6.77
N GLY A 78 -0.06 -2.70 6.48
CA GLY A 78 0.21 -4.00 7.04
C GLY A 78 1.44 -4.60 6.37
N TRP A 79 1.31 -5.83 5.91
CA TRP A 79 2.41 -6.61 5.37
C TRP A 79 1.93 -7.68 4.41
N TRP A 80 2.86 -8.27 3.66
CA TRP A 80 2.62 -9.44 2.84
C TRP A 80 3.69 -10.51 3.04
N VAL A 81 3.36 -11.76 2.74
CA VAL A 81 4.22 -12.93 2.99
C VAL A 81 4.05 -13.97 1.89
N ILE A 82 5.14 -14.64 1.52
CA ILE A 82 5.11 -15.82 0.65
C ILE A 82 4.87 -17.07 1.51
N ARG A 83 3.82 -17.83 1.21
CA ARG A 83 3.38 -19.00 1.99
C ARG A 83 3.83 -20.33 1.39
N ASN A 84 4.09 -20.31 0.10
CA ASN A 84 4.47 -21.45 -0.70
C ASN A 84 5.08 -20.92 -1.99
N GLY A 85 5.96 -21.68 -2.61
CA GLY A 85 6.61 -21.25 -3.83
C GLY A 85 7.29 -22.38 -4.57
N GLY A 86 7.50 -22.16 -5.86
CA GLY A 86 8.24 -23.04 -6.75
C GLY A 86 9.35 -22.30 -7.48
N GLY A 87 10.35 -23.07 -7.94
CA GLY A 87 11.44 -22.52 -8.73
C GLY A 87 12.30 -21.55 -7.92
N GLN A 88 12.54 -20.36 -8.45
CA GLN A 88 13.38 -19.36 -7.77
C GLN A 88 12.76 -18.80 -6.48
N PHE A 89 11.45 -18.98 -6.27
CA PHE A 89 10.74 -18.48 -5.09
C PHE A 89 10.73 -19.44 -3.90
N GLU A 90 11.24 -20.68 -4.05
CA GLU A 90 11.33 -21.67 -2.96
C GLU A 90 12.13 -21.15 -1.76
N ASP A 91 13.21 -20.39 -2.01
CA ASP A 91 14.06 -19.82 -0.97
C ASP A 91 13.43 -18.60 -0.26
N TRP A 92 12.33 -18.08 -0.79
CA TRP A 92 11.63 -16.90 -0.26
C TRP A 92 10.37 -17.25 0.53
N VAL A 93 10.03 -18.54 0.65
CA VAL A 93 8.92 -19.00 1.50
C VAL A 93 9.15 -18.55 2.95
N ASP A 94 8.07 -18.10 3.58
CA ASP A 94 8.03 -17.49 4.91
C ASP A 94 8.78 -16.14 5.01
N SER A 95 9.20 -15.54 3.90
CA SER A 95 9.69 -14.15 3.88
C SER A 95 8.52 -13.18 3.80
N TRP A 96 8.63 -12.07 4.53
CA TRP A 96 7.58 -11.04 4.61
C TRP A 96 8.17 -9.64 4.51
N TRP A 97 7.33 -8.71 4.04
CA TRP A 97 7.65 -7.31 3.84
C TRP A 97 6.47 -6.42 4.21
N ASP A 98 6.72 -5.15 4.46
CA ASP A 98 5.66 -4.17 4.68
C ASP A 98 4.82 -3.97 3.42
N ALA A 99 3.56 -3.59 3.62
CA ALA A 99 2.64 -3.27 2.54
C ALA A 99 1.77 -2.09 2.93
N CYS A 100 1.63 -1.15 2.00
CA CYS A 100 0.67 -0.06 2.04
C CYS A 100 -0.34 -0.24 0.91
N ALA A 101 -1.56 0.22 1.12
CA ALA A 101 -2.57 0.26 0.07
C ALA A 101 -3.42 1.52 0.12
N THR A 102 -3.95 1.93 -1.02
CA THR A 102 -5.07 2.88 -1.13
C THR A 102 -6.17 2.12 -1.83
N ILE A 103 -7.36 2.13 -1.24
CA ILE A 103 -8.56 1.57 -1.85
C ILE A 103 -9.53 2.72 -2.15
N GLU A 104 -9.90 2.82 -3.42
CA GLU A 104 -10.93 3.72 -3.90
C GLU A 104 -12.23 2.94 -4.12
N VAL A 105 -13.34 3.53 -3.69
CA VAL A 105 -14.69 2.97 -3.86
C VAL A 105 -15.52 3.97 -4.65
N TYR A 106 -16.15 3.50 -5.72
CA TYR A 106 -16.96 4.30 -6.62
C TYR A 106 -18.48 4.04 -6.40
N ASP A 107 -19.30 4.99 -6.85
CA ASP A 107 -20.76 4.99 -6.60
C ASP A 107 -21.51 3.78 -7.18
N ASP A 108 -20.95 3.12 -8.19
CA ASP A 108 -21.53 1.95 -8.85
C ASP A 108 -21.05 0.62 -8.26
N SER A 109 -20.43 0.65 -7.08
CA SER A 109 -19.84 -0.52 -6.39
C SER A 109 -18.64 -1.12 -7.15
N THR A 110 -18.02 -0.38 -8.06
CA THR A 110 -16.67 -0.66 -8.55
C THR A 110 -15.64 0.09 -7.70
N GLY A 111 -14.37 -0.18 -7.92
CA GLY A 111 -13.28 0.49 -7.23
C GLY A 111 -11.93 0.16 -7.82
N PHE A 112 -10.91 0.65 -7.13
CA PHE A 112 -9.52 0.43 -7.47
C PHE A 112 -8.70 0.20 -6.20
N ILE A 113 -7.76 -0.73 -6.24
CA ILE A 113 -6.76 -0.91 -5.19
C ILE A 113 -5.36 -0.72 -5.79
N PHE A 114 -4.55 0.07 -5.09
CA PHE A 114 -3.13 0.25 -5.38
C PHE A 114 -2.31 -0.22 -4.18
N LEU A 115 -1.24 -0.98 -4.42
CA LEU A 115 -0.37 -1.56 -3.39
C LEU A 115 1.08 -1.17 -3.65
N TRP A 116 1.75 -0.71 -2.60
CA TRP A 116 3.16 -0.31 -2.62
C TRP A 116 3.83 -0.57 -1.28
N ASP A 117 5.15 -0.53 -1.25
CA ASP A 117 5.96 -0.61 -0.03
C ASP A 117 6.98 0.56 0.04
N ASP A 118 7.86 0.52 1.04
CA ASP A 118 8.88 1.56 1.27
C ASP A 118 10.05 1.52 0.27
N SER A 119 10.12 0.46 -0.55
CA SER A 119 11.11 0.30 -1.61
C SER A 119 10.65 0.86 -2.95
N ASN A 120 9.36 1.15 -3.11
CA ASN A 120 8.81 1.74 -4.34
C ASN A 120 9.09 3.25 -4.44
N GLU A 121 9.28 3.73 -5.67
CA GLU A 121 9.31 5.17 -5.94
C GLU A 121 7.91 5.78 -5.72
N ALA A 122 7.85 7.09 -5.47
CA ALA A 122 6.58 7.76 -5.24
C ALA A 122 5.67 7.64 -6.48
N GLY A 123 4.49 7.05 -6.30
CA GLY A 123 3.53 6.78 -7.38
C GLY A 123 3.77 5.46 -8.12
N GLU A 124 4.81 4.70 -7.74
CA GLU A 124 5.00 3.33 -8.17
C GLU A 124 4.52 2.35 -7.09
N GLY A 125 4.20 1.14 -7.52
CA GLY A 125 3.68 0.08 -6.67
C GLY A 125 3.92 -1.26 -7.30
N PHE A 126 3.89 -2.31 -6.49
CA PHE A 126 4.06 -3.67 -6.97
C PHE A 126 2.74 -4.31 -7.43
N CYS A 127 1.59 -3.69 -7.13
CA CYS A 127 0.31 -4.18 -7.60
C CYS A 127 -0.75 -3.08 -7.78
N TYR A 128 -1.62 -3.27 -8.77
CA TYR A 128 -2.86 -2.53 -8.92
C TYR A 128 -3.98 -3.44 -9.43
N ALA A 129 -5.22 -3.14 -9.05
CA ALA A 129 -6.38 -3.85 -9.59
C ALA A 129 -7.65 -2.99 -9.63
N ASP A 130 -8.41 -3.15 -10.70
CA ASP A 130 -9.83 -2.81 -10.75
C ASP A 130 -10.61 -3.87 -9.96
N VAL A 131 -11.54 -3.42 -9.11
CA VAL A 131 -12.30 -4.29 -8.22
C VAL A 131 -13.79 -4.01 -8.27
N THR A 132 -14.59 -4.99 -7.84
CA THR A 132 -16.01 -4.82 -7.53
C THR A 132 -16.30 -5.17 -6.08
N PHE A 133 -17.34 -4.53 -5.53
CA PHE A 133 -17.81 -4.77 -4.17
C PHE A 133 -19.20 -5.39 -4.17
N GLY A 134 -19.38 -6.41 -3.34
CA GLY A 134 -20.60 -7.21 -3.24
C GLY A 134 -20.97 -7.58 -1.82
N ALA A 135 -22.07 -8.31 -1.67
CA ALA A 135 -22.44 -8.91 -0.39
C ALA A 135 -21.37 -9.92 0.04
N GLY A 136 -20.99 -9.89 1.32
CA GLY A 136 -20.04 -10.81 1.93
C GLY A 136 -20.61 -11.46 3.18
N THR A 137 -19.73 -12.04 3.99
CA THR A 137 -20.09 -12.73 5.24
C THR A 137 -20.39 -11.73 6.38
N THR A 138 -19.89 -10.50 6.28
CA THR A 138 -20.16 -9.39 7.21
C THR A 138 -20.88 -8.24 6.53
N GLU A 139 -21.21 -7.18 7.30
CA GLU A 139 -21.79 -5.95 6.75
C GLU A 139 -20.82 -5.15 5.86
N ASN A 140 -19.52 -5.42 5.95
CA ASN A 140 -18.51 -4.76 5.12
C ASN A 140 -18.51 -5.26 3.67
N GLY A 141 -19.21 -6.36 3.38
CA GLY A 141 -19.24 -6.93 2.03
C GLY A 141 -17.99 -7.74 1.68
N CYS A 142 -17.77 -7.90 0.37
CA CYS A 142 -16.65 -8.62 -0.22
C CYS A 142 -16.08 -7.79 -1.37
N MET A 143 -14.77 -7.71 -1.49
CA MET A 143 -14.07 -7.12 -2.65
C MET A 143 -13.60 -8.25 -3.58
N MET A 144 -13.80 -8.10 -4.89
CA MET A 144 -13.35 -9.07 -5.90
C MET A 144 -12.53 -8.37 -6.97
N SER A 145 -11.45 -8.99 -7.44
CA SER A 145 -10.72 -8.47 -8.61
C SER A 145 -11.54 -8.60 -9.88
N GLU A 146 -11.39 -7.65 -10.80
CA GLU A 146 -11.91 -7.70 -12.18
C GLU A 146 -10.76 -7.77 -13.19
N SER A 147 -9.70 -7.00 -12.94
CA SER A 147 -8.44 -7.00 -13.68
C SER A 147 -7.35 -6.39 -12.82
N GLY A 148 -6.09 -6.73 -13.09
CA GLY A 148 -4.97 -6.11 -12.39
C GLY A 148 -3.63 -6.66 -12.83
N ASN A 149 -2.60 -6.18 -12.16
CA ASN A 149 -1.23 -6.65 -12.32
C ASN A 149 -0.59 -6.75 -10.94
N PHE A 150 0.11 -7.85 -10.71
CA PHE A 150 0.94 -8.09 -9.53
C PHE A 150 2.35 -8.42 -10.01
N MET A 151 3.31 -7.54 -9.74
CA MET A 151 4.73 -7.70 -10.08
C MET A 151 4.97 -8.09 -11.55
N GLY A 152 4.22 -7.48 -12.48
CA GLY A 152 4.32 -7.76 -13.91
C GLY A 152 3.48 -8.93 -14.40
N SER A 153 2.84 -9.71 -13.52
CA SER A 153 1.90 -10.78 -13.89
C SER A 153 0.46 -10.28 -13.82
N ASP A 154 -0.31 -10.48 -14.90
CA ASP A 154 -1.70 -10.05 -14.98
C ASP A 154 -2.64 -11.06 -14.30
N PHE A 155 -3.64 -10.56 -13.58
CA PHE A 155 -4.72 -11.36 -13.01
C PHE A 155 -6.09 -10.76 -13.35
N GLY A 156 -7.13 -11.59 -13.27
CA GLY A 156 -8.46 -11.32 -13.79
C GLY A 156 -9.58 -11.44 -12.76
N HIS A 157 -10.78 -11.63 -13.30
CA HIS A 157 -12.01 -11.68 -12.50
C HIS A 157 -11.97 -12.81 -11.47
N ALA A 158 -12.17 -12.44 -10.21
CA ALA A 158 -12.25 -13.33 -9.05
C ALA A 158 -10.98 -14.15 -8.75
N ASP A 159 -9.83 -13.77 -9.28
CA ASP A 159 -8.54 -14.28 -8.81
C ASP A 159 -8.27 -13.82 -7.37
N TRP A 160 -8.76 -12.63 -6.99
CA TRP A 160 -8.94 -12.23 -5.58
C TRP A 160 -10.41 -12.22 -5.19
N ILE A 161 -10.72 -12.82 -4.05
CA ILE A 161 -12.01 -12.74 -3.36
C ILE A 161 -11.73 -12.44 -1.88
N VAL A 162 -11.90 -11.18 -1.50
CA VAL A 162 -11.54 -10.66 -0.18
C VAL A 162 -12.81 -10.45 0.65
N ASP A 163 -13.16 -11.45 1.45
CA ASP A 163 -14.27 -11.40 2.42
C ASP A 163 -13.70 -11.36 3.86
N PRO A 164 -13.79 -10.22 4.57
CA PRO A 164 -13.24 -10.08 5.92
C PRO A 164 -13.81 -11.10 6.92
N GLY A 165 -15.06 -11.57 6.73
CA GLY A 165 -15.70 -12.54 7.61
C GLY A 165 -15.34 -13.99 7.33
N ALA A 166 -14.80 -14.28 6.14
CA ALA A 166 -14.32 -15.61 5.76
C ALA A 166 -12.80 -15.76 5.85
N ALA A 167 -12.08 -14.65 6.02
CA ALA A 167 -10.63 -14.60 6.11
C ALA A 167 -10.07 -15.36 7.33
N ILE A 168 -8.83 -15.83 7.21
CA ILE A 168 -8.05 -16.45 8.30
C ILE A 168 -7.77 -15.49 9.48
N VAL A 169 -7.95 -14.19 9.25
CA VAL A 169 -7.79 -13.10 10.22
C VAL A 169 -9.14 -12.53 10.70
N SER A 170 -10.26 -13.20 10.41
CA SER A 170 -11.63 -12.72 10.72
C SER A 170 -11.91 -12.47 12.21
N GLN A 171 -11.06 -12.98 13.12
CA GLN A 171 -11.11 -12.67 14.54
C GLN A 171 -10.62 -11.25 14.88
N PHE A 172 -9.89 -10.60 13.98
CA PHE A 172 -9.35 -9.25 14.18
C PHE A 172 -10.24 -8.23 13.48
N GLU A 173 -10.73 -7.26 14.24
CA GLU A 173 -11.52 -6.18 13.68
C GLU A 173 -10.70 -5.35 12.71
N ASN A 174 -11.35 -4.81 11.68
CA ASN A 174 -10.72 -3.93 10.70
C ASN A 174 -9.46 -4.54 10.07
N THR A 175 -9.49 -5.83 9.75
CA THR A 175 -8.38 -6.55 9.14
C THR A 175 -8.89 -7.32 7.92
N ILE A 176 -8.20 -7.17 6.81
CA ILE A 176 -8.47 -7.91 5.57
C ILE A 176 -7.30 -8.84 5.24
N CYS A 177 -7.58 -9.89 4.48
CA CYS A 177 -6.58 -10.80 3.94
C CYS A 177 -6.85 -10.97 2.45
N ILE A 178 -5.90 -10.56 1.63
CA ILE A 178 -5.84 -10.92 0.21
C ILE A 178 -5.07 -12.22 0.12
N ASP A 179 -5.72 -13.26 -0.39
CA ASP A 179 -5.16 -14.58 -0.69
C ASP A 179 -5.03 -14.69 -2.20
N GLY A 180 -3.81 -14.86 -2.69
CA GLY A 180 -3.53 -14.84 -4.12
C GLY A 180 -2.36 -15.72 -4.51
N GLU A 181 -2.25 -15.94 -5.82
CA GLU A 181 -1.17 -16.67 -6.48
C GLU A 181 -0.47 -15.73 -7.45
N TYR A 182 0.86 -15.81 -7.50
CA TYR A 182 1.69 -15.21 -8.54
C TYR A 182 2.30 -16.33 -9.37
N VAL A 183 2.27 -16.18 -10.69
CA VAL A 183 3.01 -17.02 -11.64
C VAL A 183 3.83 -16.10 -12.52
N ASP A 184 5.13 -16.35 -12.62
CA ASP A 184 6.02 -15.57 -13.48
C ASP A 184 5.58 -15.71 -14.95
N PRO A 185 5.33 -14.59 -15.65
CA PRO A 185 4.82 -14.62 -17.02
C PRO A 185 5.82 -15.19 -18.03
N ASP A 186 7.11 -15.17 -17.72
CA ASP A 186 8.19 -15.69 -18.55
C ASP A 186 8.58 -17.14 -18.17
N ASN A 187 8.29 -17.57 -16.94
CA ASN A 187 8.57 -18.91 -16.46
C ASN A 187 7.55 -19.46 -15.45
N ALA A 188 6.56 -20.24 -15.93
CA ALA A 188 5.52 -20.81 -15.06
C ALA A 188 6.01 -21.80 -13.98
N ASP A 189 7.27 -22.27 -14.02
CA ASP A 189 7.85 -23.05 -12.91
C ASP A 189 8.23 -22.16 -11.71
N ASP A 190 8.35 -20.84 -11.92
CA ASP A 190 8.55 -19.83 -10.89
C ASP A 190 7.19 -19.22 -10.49
N TRP A 191 6.73 -19.55 -9.29
CA TRP A 191 5.42 -19.13 -8.80
C TRP A 191 5.42 -19.07 -7.28
N PHE A 192 4.46 -18.38 -6.68
CA PHE A 192 4.23 -18.39 -5.25
C PHE A 192 2.79 -18.07 -4.84
N ASP A 193 2.36 -18.66 -3.72
CA ASP A 193 1.14 -18.26 -3.01
C ASP A 193 1.49 -17.19 -1.99
N TYR A 194 0.66 -16.16 -1.86
CA TYR A 194 0.90 -15.06 -0.92
C TYR A 194 -0.35 -14.69 -0.12
N TYR A 195 -0.09 -14.13 1.07
CA TYR A 195 -1.08 -13.36 1.80
C TYR A 195 -0.65 -11.90 1.89
N ILE A 196 -1.61 -10.99 1.75
CA ILE A 196 -1.46 -9.58 2.12
C ILE A 196 -2.46 -9.30 3.25
N ILE A 197 -1.95 -8.93 4.43
CA ILE A 197 -2.75 -8.59 5.60
C ILE A 197 -2.70 -7.08 5.79
N LEU A 198 -3.87 -6.44 5.78
CA LEU A 198 -3.98 -4.99 5.84
C LEU A 198 -5.01 -4.56 6.87
N ARG A 199 -4.76 -3.41 7.50
CA ARG A 199 -5.70 -2.68 8.36
C ARG A 199 -5.80 -1.22 7.92
N PRO A 200 -6.90 -0.51 8.18
CA PRO A 200 -6.99 0.91 7.88
C PRO A 200 -5.82 1.67 8.52
N TRP A 201 -5.25 2.61 7.78
CA TRP A 201 -4.09 3.37 8.22
C TRP A 201 -4.33 4.03 9.58
N GLY A 202 -3.36 3.90 10.49
CA GLY A 202 -3.47 4.40 11.86
C GLY A 202 -4.24 3.49 12.83
N THR A 203 -4.66 2.29 12.40
CA THR A 203 -5.19 1.26 13.31
C THR A 203 -4.05 0.66 14.14
N GLU A 204 -4.26 0.54 15.45
CA GLU A 204 -3.31 -0.09 16.38
C GLU A 204 -3.28 -1.61 16.19
N TRP A 205 -2.12 -2.24 16.42
CA TRP A 205 -1.92 -3.69 16.24
C TRP A 205 -1.87 -4.48 17.55
N GLU A 206 -2.20 -3.84 18.67
CA GLU A 206 -2.08 -4.44 20.00
C GLU A 206 -3.02 -5.63 20.24
N ASP A 207 -4.17 -5.69 19.58
CA ASP A 207 -5.05 -6.87 19.59
C ASP A 207 -4.39 -8.09 18.94
N ILE A 208 -3.69 -7.90 17.81
CA ILE A 208 -2.92 -8.93 17.11
C ILE A 208 -1.70 -9.35 17.94
N ARG A 209 -0.93 -8.37 18.46
CA ARG A 209 0.27 -8.63 19.28
C ARG A 209 -0.01 -9.50 20.49
N ASN A 210 -1.21 -9.37 21.08
CA ASN A 210 -1.60 -10.08 22.29
C ASN A 210 -2.44 -11.34 22.01
N ALA A 211 -2.61 -11.74 20.75
CA ALA A 211 -3.37 -12.92 20.35
C ALA A 211 -2.53 -14.19 20.24
N ASP A 212 -3.22 -15.34 20.13
CA ASP A 212 -2.59 -16.59 19.71
C ASP A 212 -2.50 -16.64 18.18
N THR A 213 -1.28 -16.51 17.66
CA THR A 213 -0.95 -16.44 16.24
C THR A 213 -0.45 -17.77 15.67
N THR A 214 -0.49 -18.86 16.45
CA THR A 214 0.11 -20.16 16.07
C THR A 214 -0.40 -20.73 14.73
N ASN A 215 -1.63 -20.39 14.33
CA ASN A 215 -2.23 -20.84 13.06
C ASN A 215 -2.30 -19.75 11.99
N LEU A 216 -1.57 -18.66 12.17
CA LEU A 216 -1.57 -17.51 11.28
C LEU A 216 -0.32 -17.48 10.39
N PRO A 217 -0.25 -16.57 9.41
CA PRO A 217 0.75 -16.64 8.36
C PRO A 217 2.21 -16.64 8.83
N TYR A 218 2.54 -15.95 9.92
CA TYR A 218 3.81 -16.05 10.64
C TYR A 218 3.65 -15.62 12.12
N ASP A 219 4.66 -15.90 12.94
CA ASP A 219 4.53 -16.00 14.41
C ASP A 219 4.14 -14.69 15.14
N ASP A 220 4.56 -13.51 14.70
CA ASP A 220 4.22 -12.25 15.41
C ASP A 220 3.10 -11.45 14.74
N MET A 221 2.81 -11.69 13.46
CA MET A 221 1.81 -10.98 12.66
C MET A 221 1.98 -9.45 12.64
N MET A 222 3.14 -8.93 13.02
CA MET A 222 3.41 -7.49 13.14
C MET A 222 4.10 -6.96 11.87
N PRO A 223 3.68 -5.80 11.34
CA PRO A 223 4.44 -5.10 10.31
C PRO A 223 5.86 -4.80 10.79
N LEU A 224 6.84 -4.87 9.89
CA LEU A 224 8.27 -4.72 10.21
C LEU A 224 8.58 -3.35 10.82
N SER A 225 7.93 -2.30 10.31
CA SER A 225 8.18 -0.93 10.74
C SER A 225 7.29 -0.45 11.89
N TYR A 226 6.39 -1.28 12.43
CA TYR A 226 5.41 -0.83 13.42
C TYR A 226 6.03 -0.30 14.73
N ASP A 227 7.11 -0.94 15.20
CA ASP A 227 7.80 -0.57 16.45
C ASP A 227 9.06 0.30 16.22
N SER A 228 9.32 0.74 14.97
CA SER A 228 10.57 1.39 14.56
C SER A 228 10.70 2.88 14.90
#